data_AF-A0AAN6DWZ3-F1
#
_entry.id   AF-A0AAN6DWZ3-F1
#
_cell.length_a   1.000
_cell.length_b   1.000
_cell.length_c   1.000
_cell.angle_alpha   90.00
_cell.angle_beta   90.00
_cell.angle_gamma   90.00
#
_symmetry.space_group_name_H-M   'P 1'
#
loop_
_entity.id
_entity.type
_entity.pdbx_description
1 polymer ?
#
loop_
_entity_poly.entity_id
_entity_poly.type
_entity_poly.pdbx_seq_one_letter_code
_entity_poly.pdbx_strand_id
1 'polypeptide(L)'
;MPISLPRGVVVRVLIIFGVVLSLFMLRSYYTPSSHPYDDAVSTAKSWWTSSSPEASDVDHDRQFKYFSDGDHQQNYDKGPHLSSEITDFADPVAPATVPHWATAAPASKATPSSIPSFDYSIPACRQLPGADQVVIIVKTGATEVLARLPEQLLTLAECVPNLMIFSDMEQDVGHFHLYDALADIGEKWKNTHSDFEFYHDVHKAHAMHGDLSALDSGGGWSLDKWKNIPMLDQAYEKYPDADWYMTIDADTYLGWTNLLLLLARLDPNEPFYSGCVYWHGPTMFAQGGTGYLLSRKAVQMWEGIRTSTNIEKWEKETSTICCGDVMLGVSMQEAGVKVSGAWPMFQVDPPCDFSWGADSWCVPAITWHHSHTYDIEALWDFEKDWINKTWHEGNQPGTVPYMYKDVFEYYVAPNIAENKTDWNNYSGDRIFTKPTEDHVKEHHDWDNKSDEEKLELWEGWSEFQKQSVESCENCRAACEADHGCMQFTWQPGTCRHNWSVRMGHAEASKKKYTSGWMMDRVEKHKEKAGTCTEPKFRIDRD
;
A
#
# COMPACT_ATOMS: atom_id res chain seq x y z
N MET A 1 73.16 9.68 -10.71
CA MET A 1 73.41 9.87 -9.27
C MET A 1 72.29 9.17 -8.51
N PRO A 2 72.57 8.28 -7.54
CA PRO A 2 71.51 7.68 -6.74
C PRO A 2 71.03 8.69 -5.69
N ILE A 3 69.71 8.87 -5.60
CA ILE A 3 69.08 9.78 -4.64
C ILE A 3 69.08 9.09 -3.27
N SER A 4 69.93 9.57 -2.37
CA SER A 4 69.96 9.18 -0.96
C SER A 4 68.84 9.94 -0.23
N LEU A 5 67.75 9.25 0.10
CA LEU A 5 66.74 9.79 1.01
C LEU A 5 67.30 9.87 2.44
N PRO A 6 67.13 11.00 3.16
CA PRO A 6 67.67 11.17 4.50
C PRO A 6 67.05 10.15 5.46
N ARG A 7 67.92 9.44 6.20
CA ARG A 7 67.60 8.34 7.14
C ARG A 7 66.52 8.66 8.18
N GLY A 8 66.19 9.94 8.41
CA GLY A 8 65.12 10.36 9.33
C GLY A 8 63.70 10.26 8.77
N VAL A 9 63.51 10.29 7.44
CA VAL A 9 62.17 10.25 6.83
C VAL A 9 61.59 8.84 6.85
N VAL A 10 62.42 7.83 6.58
CA VAL A 10 61.99 6.42 6.58
C VAL A 10 61.50 5.99 7.96
N VAL A 11 62.17 6.42 9.02
CA VAL A 11 61.78 6.10 10.41
C VAL A 11 60.47 6.76 10.78
N ARG A 12 60.23 8.01 10.37
CA ARG A 12 58.96 8.70 10.64
C ARG A 12 57.77 8.07 9.90
N VAL A 13 57.97 7.66 8.64
CA VAL A 13 56.93 6.97 7.86
C VAL A 13 56.60 5.62 8.47
N LEU A 14 57.60 4.85 8.94
CA LEU A 14 57.37 3.56 9.61
C LEU A 14 56.65 3.70 10.95
N ILE A 15 56.94 4.75 11.73
CA ILE A 15 56.22 5.02 12.98
C ILE A 15 54.76 5.38 12.71
N ILE A 16 54.50 6.26 11.74
CA ILE A 16 53.13 6.63 11.36
C ILE A 16 52.36 5.41 10.86
N PHE A 17 52.97 4.59 10.00
CA PHE A 17 52.35 3.37 9.50
C PHE A 17 52.06 2.38 10.64
N GLY A 18 52.97 2.22 11.61
CA GLY A 18 52.76 1.39 12.79
C GLY A 18 51.60 1.86 13.68
N VAL A 19 51.45 3.17 13.87
CA VAL A 19 50.34 3.75 14.66
C VAL A 19 49.00 3.54 13.95
N VAL A 20 48.94 3.77 12.63
CA VAL A 20 47.71 3.55 11.84
C VAL A 20 47.32 2.07 11.86
N LEU A 21 48.28 1.15 11.68
CA LEU A 21 48.00 -0.28 11.72
C LEU A 21 47.50 -0.73 13.11
N SER A 22 48.05 -0.14 14.17
CA SER A 22 47.62 -0.41 15.55
C SER A 22 46.20 0.08 15.82
N LEU A 23 45.82 1.24 15.28
CA LEU A 23 44.46 1.77 15.38
C LEU A 23 43.44 0.93 14.61
N PHE A 24 43.82 0.39 13.45
CA PHE A 24 42.97 -0.55 12.69
C PHE A 24 42.77 -1.88 13.42
N MET A 25 43.83 -2.43 14.02
CA MET A 25 43.75 -3.68 14.79
C MET A 25 42.96 -3.51 16.10
N LEU A 26 43.11 -2.38 16.79
CA LEU A 26 42.33 -2.07 18.00
C LEU A 26 40.84 -1.83 17.70
N ARG A 27 40.50 -1.23 16.55
CA ARG A 27 39.09 -1.06 16.13
C ARG A 27 38.40 -2.39 15.85
N SER A 28 39.13 -3.38 15.33
CA SER A 28 38.61 -4.72 15.03
C SER A 28 38.38 -5.57 16.28
N TYR A 29 39.11 -5.31 17.38
CA TYR A 29 39.08 -6.15 18.59
C TYR A 29 38.04 -5.70 19.63
N TYR A 30 37.52 -4.47 19.55
CA TYR A 30 36.61 -3.89 20.55
C TYR A 30 35.21 -3.53 20.04
N THR A 31 34.87 -3.81 18.78
CA THR A 31 33.46 -3.73 18.33
C THR A 31 32.77 -5.08 18.53
N PRO A 32 31.72 -5.17 19.36
CA PRO A 32 30.94 -6.40 19.51
C PRO A 32 30.32 -6.77 18.16
N SER A 33 30.45 -8.04 17.78
CA SER A 33 29.71 -8.60 16.65
C SER A 33 28.21 -8.53 16.95
N SER A 34 27.49 -7.63 16.30
CA SER A 34 26.03 -7.67 16.25
C SER A 34 25.62 -8.90 15.43
N HIS A 35 24.84 -9.80 16.04
CA HIS A 35 24.16 -10.88 15.35
C HIS A 35 23.32 -10.31 14.19
N PRO A 36 23.31 -10.92 12.98
CA PRO A 36 22.45 -10.46 11.91
C PRO A 36 21.01 -10.87 12.22
N TYR A 37 20.16 -9.87 12.41
CA TYR A 37 18.71 -9.98 12.27
C TYR A 37 18.39 -9.74 10.79
N ASP A 38 18.83 -10.67 9.92
CA ASP A 38 18.56 -10.67 8.49
C ASP A 38 17.57 -11.80 8.22
N ASP A 39 16.27 -11.50 8.20
CA ASP A 39 15.26 -12.34 7.53
C ASP A 39 13.98 -11.57 7.13
N ALA A 40 13.91 -10.23 7.25
CA ALA A 40 12.75 -9.44 6.80
C ALA A 40 13.10 -8.21 5.92
N VAL A 41 14.37 -7.98 5.60
CA VAL A 41 14.83 -6.77 4.87
C VAL A 41 15.38 -7.10 3.47
N SER A 42 15.31 -8.36 3.05
CA SER A 42 15.87 -8.81 1.77
C SER A 42 15.10 -8.32 0.53
N THR A 43 13.84 -7.94 0.67
CA THR A 43 13.02 -7.44 -0.45
C THR A 43 13.20 -5.95 -0.74
N ALA A 44 13.71 -5.16 0.22
CA ALA A 44 13.93 -3.72 0.05
C ALA A 44 15.31 -3.35 -0.53
N LYS A 45 16.25 -4.30 -0.58
CA LYS A 45 17.65 -4.05 -0.99
C LYS A 45 17.86 -3.92 -2.51
N SER A 46 16.88 -4.27 -3.35
CA SER A 46 17.05 -4.19 -4.81
C SER A 46 16.77 -2.81 -5.41
N TRP A 47 16.28 -1.84 -4.62
CA TRP A 47 15.81 -0.56 -5.16
C TRP A 47 16.80 0.60 -5.02
N TRP A 48 17.89 0.46 -4.26
CA TRP A 48 18.79 1.59 -3.97
C TRP A 48 20.27 1.17 -3.90
N THR A 49 20.98 1.27 -5.02
CA THR A 49 22.42 1.53 -5.01
C THR A 49 22.72 2.74 -5.88
N SER A 50 22.89 3.90 -5.24
CA SER A 50 23.59 5.06 -5.82
C SER A 50 24.81 5.36 -4.96
N SER A 51 25.99 5.17 -5.55
CA SER A 51 27.28 5.59 -5.02
C SER A 51 27.66 6.94 -5.64
N SER A 52 27.94 7.93 -4.79
CA SER A 52 28.57 9.23 -5.10
C SER A 52 30.08 9.21 -4.79
N PRO A 53 30.88 10.24 -5.13
CA PRO A 53 30.79 11.24 -6.21
C PRO A 53 32.13 11.46 -6.98
N GLU A 54 32.10 11.97 -8.22
CA GLU A 54 33.05 13.01 -8.71
C GLU A 54 32.66 13.61 -10.09
N ALA A 55 32.57 14.94 -10.09
CA ALA A 55 32.64 15.98 -11.14
C ALA A 55 32.31 15.76 -12.65
N SER A 56 31.42 16.67 -13.10
CA SER A 56 31.39 17.46 -14.35
C SER A 56 30.83 16.91 -15.67
N ASP A 57 29.99 17.79 -16.24
CA ASP A 57 29.50 17.95 -17.63
C ASP A 57 28.29 17.14 -18.12
N VAL A 58 27.15 17.85 -18.08
CA VAL A 58 26.05 17.97 -19.06
C VAL A 58 25.88 16.82 -20.07
N ASP A 59 24.84 16.02 -19.86
CA ASP A 59 23.98 15.52 -20.95
C ASP A 59 22.54 15.31 -20.41
N HIS A 60 21.63 16.19 -20.81
CA HIS A 60 20.19 16.05 -20.59
C HIS A 60 19.63 15.14 -21.67
N ASP A 61 19.50 13.84 -21.37
CA ASP A 61 18.49 12.92 -21.93
C ASP A 61 18.90 11.47 -21.68
N ARG A 62 18.72 10.95 -20.45
CA ARG A 62 18.65 9.48 -20.22
C ARG A 62 18.20 8.98 -18.84
N GLN A 63 17.65 9.82 -17.96
CA GLN A 63 17.40 9.42 -16.56
C GLN A 63 15.95 9.54 -16.09
N PHE A 64 14.97 9.22 -16.94
CA PHE A 64 13.55 9.18 -16.56
C PHE A 64 12.81 7.96 -17.10
N LYS A 65 13.48 6.80 -17.20
CA LYS A 65 12.85 5.56 -17.68
C LYS A 65 12.63 4.47 -16.63
N TYR A 66 12.83 4.78 -15.34
CA TYR A 66 12.71 3.81 -14.24
C TYR A 66 11.56 4.09 -13.25
N PHE A 67 10.68 5.04 -13.57
CA PHE A 67 9.39 5.24 -12.90
C PHE A 67 8.24 5.28 -13.92
N SER A 68 8.45 4.67 -15.10
CA SER A 68 7.35 4.41 -16.03
C SER A 68 6.67 3.15 -15.56
N ASP A 69 5.40 3.28 -15.19
CA ASP A 69 4.47 2.16 -15.04
C ASP A 69 4.69 1.13 -16.15
N GLY A 70 5.06 -0.08 -15.72
CA GLY A 70 4.99 -1.25 -16.56
C GLY A 70 3.53 -1.68 -16.67
N ASP A 71 2.81 -1.06 -17.62
CA ASP A 71 1.62 -1.56 -18.29
C ASP A 71 0.68 -2.49 -17.50
N HIS A 72 -0.29 -1.89 -16.80
CA HIS A 72 -1.66 -2.42 -16.74
C HIS A 72 -2.71 -1.37 -17.13
N GLN A 73 -2.36 -0.44 -18.02
CA GLN A 73 -3.34 0.41 -18.70
C GLN A 73 -3.94 -0.37 -19.87
N GLN A 74 -5.15 -0.90 -19.67
CA GLN A 74 -5.88 -1.63 -20.71
C GLN A 74 -6.19 -0.70 -21.90
N ASN A 75 -5.71 -1.09 -23.08
CA ASN A 75 -6.17 -0.60 -24.37
C ASN A 75 -7.65 -0.96 -24.57
N TYR A 76 -8.57 -0.10 -24.14
CA TYR A 76 -9.90 -0.04 -24.73
C TYR A 76 -9.90 0.96 -25.85
N ASP A 77 -9.59 0.50 -27.07
CA ASP A 77 -10.19 1.15 -28.22
C ASP A 77 -10.31 0.22 -29.44
N LYS A 78 -11.52 0.29 -30.03
CA LYS A 78 -12.02 -0.39 -31.24
C LYS A 78 -12.64 -1.79 -31.07
N GLY A 79 -13.83 -1.82 -30.47
CA GLY A 79 -14.88 -2.80 -30.76
C GLY A 79 -15.97 -2.21 -31.68
N PRO A 80 -16.66 -3.02 -32.52
CA PRO A 80 -17.51 -2.53 -33.60
C PRO A 80 -18.88 -2.02 -33.11
N HIS A 81 -19.43 -1.05 -33.84
CA HIS A 81 -20.78 -0.50 -33.67
C HIS A 81 -21.84 -1.58 -33.36
N LEU A 82 -22.34 -1.59 -32.13
CA LEU A 82 -23.58 -2.26 -31.74
C LEU A 82 -24.72 -1.25 -31.79
N SER A 83 -25.57 -1.39 -32.80
CA SER A 83 -26.84 -0.68 -32.91
C SER A 83 -27.78 -1.11 -31.79
N SER A 84 -28.21 -0.16 -30.96
CA SER A 84 -29.25 -0.37 -29.95
C SER A 84 -30.64 -0.37 -30.62
N GLU A 85 -31.21 -1.56 -30.80
CA GLU A 85 -32.66 -1.70 -30.93
C GLU A 85 -33.26 -1.87 -29.53
N ILE A 86 -33.85 -0.79 -29.04
CA ILE A 86 -34.72 -0.77 -27.87
C ILE A 86 -35.99 -1.55 -28.25
N THR A 87 -36.30 -2.61 -27.50
CA THR A 87 -37.62 -3.23 -27.53
C THR A 87 -38.21 -3.23 -26.12
N ASP A 88 -39.49 -2.87 -26.10
CA ASP A 88 -40.34 -2.49 -24.96
C ASP A 88 -40.30 -3.43 -23.75
N PHE A 89 -40.16 -2.84 -22.57
CA PHE A 89 -40.54 -3.45 -21.31
C PHE A 89 -42.08 -3.41 -21.17
N ALA A 90 -42.70 -4.58 -21.08
CA ALA A 90 -44.09 -4.73 -20.67
C ALA A 90 -44.15 -5.32 -19.26
N ASP A 91 -44.75 -4.54 -18.34
CA ASP A 91 -45.17 -5.00 -17.01
C ASP A 91 -46.21 -6.13 -17.10
N PRO A 92 -46.32 -6.94 -16.03
CA PRO A 92 -47.62 -6.98 -15.38
C PRO A 92 -47.58 -6.96 -13.84
N VAL A 93 -48.49 -6.14 -13.33
CA VAL A 93 -48.96 -5.99 -11.94
C VAL A 93 -49.63 -7.26 -11.40
N ALA A 94 -49.37 -7.60 -10.12
CA ALA A 94 -50.40 -7.98 -9.14
C ALA A 94 -49.86 -7.96 -7.68
N PRO A 95 -50.63 -7.46 -6.68
CA PRO A 95 -50.16 -7.21 -5.32
C PRO A 95 -50.46 -8.37 -4.35
N ALA A 96 -49.55 -8.63 -3.40
CA ALA A 96 -49.76 -9.60 -2.32
C ALA A 96 -50.33 -8.92 -1.06
N THR A 97 -51.46 -9.46 -0.61
CA THR A 97 -52.23 -9.15 0.61
C THR A 97 -51.49 -9.50 1.90
N VAL A 98 -51.53 -8.59 2.89
CA VAL A 98 -51.11 -8.80 4.29
C VAL A 98 -52.35 -9.00 5.17
N PRO A 99 -52.38 -9.95 6.13
CA PRO A 99 -53.43 -10.01 7.14
C PRO A 99 -53.08 -9.23 8.41
N HIS A 100 -53.99 -8.35 8.80
CA HIS A 100 -54.06 -7.72 10.12
C HIS A 100 -54.49 -8.71 11.21
N TRP A 101 -53.89 -8.59 12.40
CA TRP A 101 -54.57 -8.84 13.67
C TRP A 101 -54.19 -7.73 14.66
N ALA A 102 -55.17 -7.33 15.48
CA ALA A 102 -55.10 -6.20 16.41
C ALA A 102 -55.49 -6.63 17.83
N THR A 103 -55.08 -5.79 18.80
CA THR A 103 -55.53 -5.62 20.21
C THR A 103 -55.00 -6.62 21.26
N ALA A 104 -54.65 -6.28 22.51
CA ALA A 104 -54.39 -5.04 23.26
C ALA A 104 -53.72 -5.41 24.64
N ALA A 105 -53.11 -4.41 25.30
CA ALA A 105 -52.26 -4.37 26.53
C ALA A 105 -52.91 -4.85 27.88
N PRO A 106 -52.30 -4.78 29.12
CA PRO A 106 -51.12 -3.99 29.55
C PRO A 106 -50.15 -4.54 30.66
N ALA A 107 -48.96 -3.90 30.69
CA ALA A 107 -48.07 -3.52 31.81
C ALA A 107 -47.66 -4.50 32.94
N SER A 108 -46.35 -4.73 33.06
CA SER A 108 -45.65 -4.86 34.35
C SER A 108 -44.22 -4.36 34.23
N LYS A 109 -43.84 -3.52 35.20
CA LYS A 109 -42.56 -2.81 35.35
C LYS A 109 -41.37 -3.78 35.48
N ALA A 110 -40.36 -3.58 34.65
CA ALA A 110 -38.97 -3.78 35.01
C ALA A 110 -38.14 -2.80 34.20
N THR A 111 -37.27 -2.05 34.85
CA THR A 111 -36.26 -1.20 34.21
C THR A 111 -35.02 -2.04 34.00
N PRO A 112 -34.55 -2.27 32.76
CA PRO A 112 -33.17 -2.63 32.50
C PRO A 112 -32.43 -1.43 31.92
N SER A 113 -31.20 -1.24 32.39
CA SER A 113 -30.21 -0.31 31.84
C SER A 113 -30.26 -0.26 30.31
N SER A 114 -30.35 0.95 29.74
CA SER A 114 -30.36 1.18 28.30
C SER A 114 -28.98 0.84 27.72
N ILE A 115 -28.82 -0.40 27.27
CA ILE A 115 -27.99 -0.66 26.10
C ILE A 115 -28.63 0.19 24.99
N PRO A 116 -27.87 1.05 24.26
CA PRO A 116 -28.43 1.82 23.16
C PRO A 116 -29.22 0.88 22.24
N SER A 117 -30.49 1.20 21.99
CA SER A 117 -31.31 0.40 21.08
C SER A 117 -30.65 0.43 19.71
N PHE A 118 -30.24 -0.75 19.22
CA PHE A 118 -29.63 -0.90 17.92
C PHE A 118 -30.58 -0.38 16.85
N ASP A 119 -30.20 0.70 16.16
CA ASP A 119 -30.97 1.19 15.02
C ASP A 119 -30.61 0.33 13.81
N TYR A 120 -31.52 -0.57 13.44
CA TYR A 120 -31.35 -1.46 12.28
C TYR A 120 -31.27 -0.72 10.93
N SER A 121 -31.56 0.58 10.89
CA SER A 121 -31.35 1.41 9.70
C SER A 121 -29.92 1.93 9.54
N ILE A 122 -29.09 1.81 10.58
CA ILE A 122 -27.69 2.25 10.58
C ILE A 122 -26.78 1.01 10.45
N PRO A 123 -25.85 0.98 9.47
CA PRO A 123 -24.89 -0.11 9.33
C PRO A 123 -24.16 -0.42 10.65
N ALA A 124 -24.01 -1.71 10.98
CA ALA A 124 -23.43 -2.13 12.24
C ALA A 124 -22.01 -1.58 12.47
N CYS A 125 -21.22 -1.47 11.39
CA CYS A 125 -19.88 -0.88 11.39
C CYS A 125 -19.84 0.60 11.81
N ARG A 126 -20.91 1.37 11.56
CA ARG A 126 -21.01 2.79 11.94
C ARG A 126 -21.24 2.97 13.44
N GLN A 127 -21.73 1.93 14.11
CA GLN A 127 -22.06 1.94 15.55
C GLN A 127 -20.89 1.42 16.42
N LEU A 128 -19.73 1.15 15.82
CA LEU A 128 -18.57 0.65 16.54
C LEU A 128 -18.03 1.72 17.52
N PRO A 129 -17.64 1.33 18.75
CA PRO A 129 -17.12 2.27 19.73
C PRO A 129 -15.90 3.05 19.22
N GLY A 130 -15.90 4.38 19.42
CA GLY A 130 -14.82 5.28 19.00
C GLY A 130 -14.92 5.78 17.57
N ALA A 131 -15.88 5.30 16.77
CA ALA A 131 -16.10 5.71 15.39
C ALA A 131 -16.27 7.23 15.22
N ASP A 132 -16.93 7.89 16.17
CA ASP A 132 -17.20 9.33 16.20
C ASP A 132 -15.98 10.19 16.53
N GLN A 133 -14.90 9.58 17.03
CA GLN A 133 -13.66 10.26 17.45
C GLN A 133 -12.57 10.24 16.38
N VAL A 134 -12.83 9.62 15.23
CA VAL A 134 -11.86 9.45 14.13
C VAL A 134 -12.31 10.25 12.93
N VAL A 135 -11.36 10.95 12.30
CA VAL A 135 -11.52 11.60 10.99
C VAL A 135 -10.78 10.77 9.96
N ILE A 136 -11.49 10.32 8.93
CA ILE A 136 -10.89 9.68 7.77
C ILE A 136 -10.71 10.74 6.67
N ILE A 137 -9.49 10.80 6.15
CA ILE A 137 -9.08 11.70 5.08
C ILE A 137 -8.77 10.82 3.85
N VAL A 138 -9.58 10.94 2.80
CA VAL A 138 -9.36 10.21 1.54
C VAL A 138 -8.73 11.17 0.53
N LYS A 139 -7.53 10.84 0.06
CA LYS A 139 -6.84 11.58 -1.01
C LYS A 139 -7.16 10.98 -2.37
N THR A 140 -7.45 11.82 -3.35
CA THR A 140 -7.58 11.41 -4.75
C THR A 140 -7.12 12.51 -5.70
N GLY A 141 -7.08 12.22 -7.00
CA GLY A 141 -6.82 13.19 -8.06
C GLY A 141 -8.08 13.47 -8.88
N ALA A 142 -8.23 14.68 -9.41
CA ALA A 142 -9.46 15.06 -10.12
C ALA A 142 -9.79 14.16 -11.32
N THR A 143 -8.75 13.64 -11.99
CA THR A 143 -8.86 12.71 -13.12
C THR A 143 -9.22 11.28 -12.72
N GLU A 144 -8.92 10.89 -11.47
CA GLU A 144 -9.13 9.54 -10.93
C GLU A 144 -10.43 9.42 -10.13
N VAL A 145 -11.12 10.53 -9.85
CA VAL A 145 -12.29 10.56 -8.98
C VAL A 145 -13.33 9.54 -9.41
N LEU A 146 -13.72 9.46 -10.68
CA LEU A 146 -14.74 8.49 -11.12
C LEU A 146 -14.21 7.05 -11.24
N ALA A 147 -12.89 6.86 -11.35
CA ALA A 147 -12.28 5.54 -11.46
C ALA A 147 -12.05 4.88 -10.09
N ARG A 148 -11.77 5.68 -9.05
CA ARG A 148 -11.33 5.19 -7.73
C ARG A 148 -12.30 5.53 -6.60
N LEU A 149 -12.88 6.73 -6.58
CA LEU A 149 -13.67 7.20 -5.44
C LEU A 149 -15.01 6.45 -5.24
N PRO A 150 -15.78 6.05 -6.28
CA PRO A 150 -17.07 5.41 -6.07
C PRO A 150 -17.03 4.23 -5.11
N GLU A 151 -15.96 3.44 -5.13
CA GLU A 151 -15.80 2.29 -4.25
C GLU A 151 -15.71 2.71 -2.78
N GLN A 152 -14.95 3.76 -2.46
CA GLN A 152 -14.88 4.30 -1.10
C GLN A 152 -16.23 4.87 -0.63
N LEU A 153 -17.03 5.42 -1.55
CA LEU A 153 -18.35 5.97 -1.23
C LEU A 153 -19.40 4.89 -0.98
N LEU A 154 -19.28 3.73 -1.64
CA LEU A 154 -20.18 2.59 -1.50
C LEU A 154 -19.79 1.64 -0.37
N THR A 155 -18.56 1.76 0.15
CA THR A 155 -18.04 0.92 1.22
C THR A 155 -17.77 1.74 2.47
N LEU A 156 -16.59 2.34 2.57
CA LEU A 156 -16.08 3.04 3.76
C LEU A 156 -17.02 4.15 4.26
N ALA A 157 -17.62 4.92 3.35
CA ALA A 157 -18.50 6.03 3.71
C ALA A 157 -19.81 5.58 4.41
N GLU A 158 -20.21 4.31 4.28
CA GLU A 158 -21.34 3.77 5.04
C GLU A 158 -21.02 3.71 6.55
N CYS A 159 -19.77 3.39 6.88
CA CYS A 159 -19.30 3.18 8.25
C CYS A 159 -18.75 4.42 8.91
N VAL A 160 -18.12 5.32 8.17
CA VAL A 160 -17.35 6.43 8.75
C VAL A 160 -18.25 7.64 9.01
N PRO A 161 -18.35 8.12 10.27
CA PRO A 161 -19.12 9.32 10.58
C PRO A 161 -18.47 10.62 10.10
N ASN A 162 -17.14 10.73 10.25
CA ASN A 162 -16.37 11.92 9.89
C ASN A 162 -15.45 11.60 8.71
N LEU A 163 -15.95 11.81 7.50
CA LEU A 163 -15.22 11.60 6.26
C LEU A 163 -14.90 12.94 5.60
N MET A 164 -13.66 13.12 5.15
CA MET A 164 -13.24 14.22 4.29
C MET A 164 -12.54 13.65 3.07
N ILE A 165 -12.96 14.10 1.89
CA ILE A 165 -12.39 13.65 0.62
C ILE A 165 -11.73 14.86 -0.02
N PHE A 166 -10.50 14.68 -0.46
CA PHE A 166 -9.68 15.76 -1.01
C PHE A 166 -9.24 15.42 -2.43
N SER A 167 -9.29 16.41 -3.30
CA SER A 167 -8.88 16.33 -4.70
C SER A 167 -8.01 17.54 -5.08
N ASP A 168 -7.60 17.61 -6.34
CA ASP A 168 -6.91 18.78 -6.92
C ASP A 168 -7.87 19.95 -7.23
N MET A 169 -9.16 19.78 -6.96
CA MET A 169 -10.21 20.73 -7.31
C MET A 169 -11.45 20.46 -6.43
N GLU A 170 -12.13 21.56 -6.09
CA GLU A 170 -13.42 21.53 -5.39
C GLU A 170 -14.53 20.98 -6.29
N GLN A 171 -15.22 19.92 -5.86
CA GLN A 171 -16.36 19.37 -6.60
C GLN A 171 -17.29 18.52 -5.73
N ASP A 172 -18.52 18.28 -6.21
CA ASP A 172 -19.47 17.37 -5.56
C ASP A 172 -19.65 16.08 -6.38
N VAL A 173 -19.62 14.92 -5.70
CA VAL A 173 -19.97 13.62 -6.25
C VAL A 173 -21.17 13.07 -5.50
N GLY A 174 -22.35 13.18 -6.11
CA GLY A 174 -23.60 12.85 -5.44
C GLY A 174 -23.86 13.83 -4.28
N HIS A 175 -23.86 13.32 -3.04
CA HIS A 175 -23.98 14.14 -1.83
C HIS A 175 -22.65 14.29 -1.07
N PHE A 176 -21.57 13.76 -1.63
CA PHE A 176 -20.23 13.87 -1.06
C PHE A 176 -19.52 15.07 -1.65
N HIS A 177 -18.97 15.89 -0.75
CA HIS A 177 -18.23 17.09 -1.09
C HIS A 177 -16.73 16.77 -1.09
N LEU A 178 -16.05 17.09 -2.19
CA LEU A 178 -14.62 16.90 -2.37
C LEU A 178 -13.94 18.25 -2.28
N TYR A 179 -13.11 18.41 -1.25
CA TYR A 179 -12.37 19.63 -0.96
C TYR A 179 -11.18 19.80 -1.91
N ASP A 180 -10.92 21.03 -2.33
CA ASP A 180 -9.68 21.40 -2.99
C ASP A 180 -8.51 21.42 -1.97
N ALA A 181 -7.66 20.39 -2.04
CA ALA A 181 -6.48 20.30 -1.18
C ALA A 181 -5.47 21.42 -1.43
N LEU A 182 -5.52 22.09 -2.58
CA LEU A 182 -4.49 23.01 -3.04
C LEU A 182 -4.94 24.48 -2.98
N ALA A 183 -6.16 24.74 -2.51
CA ALA A 183 -6.76 26.06 -2.43
C ALA A 183 -5.85 27.07 -1.69
N ASP A 184 -5.26 26.66 -0.58
CA ASP A 184 -4.48 27.51 0.33
C ASP A 184 -2.98 27.53 0.03
N ILE A 185 -2.52 26.83 -1.01
CA ILE A 185 -1.11 26.96 -1.44
C ILE A 185 -0.83 28.40 -1.88
N GLY A 186 0.33 28.92 -1.50
CA GLY A 186 0.76 30.27 -1.80
C GLY A 186 0.68 30.61 -3.29
N GLU A 187 0.07 31.76 -3.60
CA GLU A 187 -0.12 32.28 -4.97
C GLU A 187 1.16 32.28 -5.80
N LYS A 188 2.32 32.48 -5.17
CA LYS A 188 3.61 32.40 -5.85
C LYS A 188 3.78 31.04 -6.54
N TRP A 189 3.56 29.93 -5.85
CA TRP A 189 3.77 28.59 -6.40
C TRP A 189 2.70 28.25 -7.42
N LYS A 190 1.43 28.51 -7.10
CA LYS A 190 0.30 28.32 -8.02
C LYS A 190 0.53 29.00 -9.37
N ASN A 191 1.12 30.20 -9.37
CA ASN A 191 1.31 30.98 -10.60
C ASN A 191 2.67 30.77 -11.31
N THR A 192 3.67 30.17 -10.67
CA THR A 192 5.05 30.13 -11.23
C THR A 192 5.69 28.74 -11.30
N HIS A 193 5.17 27.75 -10.59
CA HIS A 193 5.73 26.41 -10.58
C HIS A 193 5.08 25.53 -11.64
N SER A 194 5.88 24.73 -12.34
CA SER A 194 5.40 23.86 -13.43
C SER A 194 4.39 22.82 -12.96
N ASP A 195 4.50 22.32 -11.72
CA ASP A 195 3.54 21.34 -11.16
C ASP A 195 2.09 21.87 -11.21
N PHE A 196 1.88 23.19 -11.07
CA PHE A 196 0.55 23.80 -11.09
C PHE A 196 0.00 24.04 -12.49
N GLU A 197 0.77 23.77 -13.56
CA GLU A 197 0.22 23.77 -14.93
C GLU A 197 -0.94 22.78 -15.04
N PHE A 198 -0.77 21.58 -14.47
CA PHE A 198 -1.82 20.56 -14.43
C PHE A 198 -3.05 21.00 -13.61
N TYR A 199 -2.84 21.66 -12.47
CA TYR A 199 -3.92 22.24 -11.67
C TYR A 199 -4.76 23.21 -12.50
N HIS A 200 -4.12 24.13 -13.23
CA HIS A 200 -4.81 25.09 -14.10
C HIS A 200 -5.56 24.39 -15.24
N ASP A 201 -4.97 23.34 -15.82
CA ASP A 201 -5.59 22.56 -16.90
C ASP A 201 -6.85 21.82 -16.43
N VAL A 202 -6.81 21.19 -15.25
CA VAL A 202 -7.97 20.55 -14.61
C VAL A 202 -9.09 21.55 -14.39
N HIS A 203 -8.80 22.69 -13.75
CA HIS A 203 -9.80 23.73 -13.45
C HIS A 203 -10.38 24.35 -14.74
N LYS A 204 -9.55 24.56 -15.76
CA LYS A 204 -9.99 25.06 -17.06
C LYS A 204 -10.87 24.04 -17.78
N ALA A 205 -10.48 22.77 -17.81
CA ALA A 205 -11.27 21.71 -18.44
C ALA A 205 -12.63 21.56 -17.74
N HIS A 206 -12.66 21.57 -16.41
CA HIS A 206 -13.88 21.53 -15.63
C HIS A 206 -14.81 22.72 -15.92
N ALA A 207 -14.26 23.94 -15.93
CA ALA A 207 -15.01 25.16 -16.25
C ALA A 207 -15.59 25.16 -17.68
N MET A 208 -15.01 24.37 -18.58
CA MET A 208 -15.49 24.17 -19.95
C MET A 208 -16.41 22.94 -20.12
N HIS A 209 -16.79 22.28 -19.02
CA HIS A 209 -17.54 21.01 -19.03
C HIS A 209 -16.86 19.91 -19.85
N GLY A 210 -15.52 19.89 -19.83
CA GLY A 210 -14.70 18.86 -20.45
C GLY A 210 -14.64 17.58 -19.62
N ASP A 211 -14.25 16.49 -20.28
CA ASP A 211 -13.94 15.23 -19.61
C ASP A 211 -12.55 15.30 -18.98
N LEU A 212 -12.49 15.29 -17.64
CA LEU A 212 -11.25 15.34 -16.89
C LEU A 212 -10.42 14.05 -17.03
N SER A 213 -11.06 12.90 -17.24
CA SER A 213 -10.37 11.62 -17.38
C SER A 213 -9.51 11.53 -18.65
N ALA A 214 -9.74 12.44 -19.60
CA ALA A 214 -8.97 12.55 -20.83
C ALA A 214 -7.68 13.39 -20.68
N LEU A 215 -7.46 14.04 -19.52
CA LEU A 215 -6.22 14.75 -19.23
C LEU A 215 -5.10 13.76 -18.87
N ASP A 216 -3.88 14.05 -19.31
CA ASP A 216 -2.72 13.21 -19.01
C ASP A 216 -2.41 13.23 -17.51
N SER A 217 -2.51 12.08 -16.86
CA SER A 217 -2.36 11.91 -15.41
C SER A 217 -0.91 12.12 -14.92
N GLY A 218 0.08 12.16 -15.82
CA GLY A 218 1.48 12.40 -15.47
C GLY A 218 1.71 13.74 -14.74
N GLY A 219 0.93 14.77 -15.08
CA GLY A 219 0.93 16.05 -14.36
C GLY A 219 0.35 15.94 -12.95
N GLY A 220 -0.66 15.09 -12.76
CA GLY A 220 -1.31 14.84 -11.47
C GLY A 220 -0.35 14.25 -10.43
N TRP A 221 0.54 13.34 -10.84
CA TRP A 221 1.55 12.78 -9.92
C TRP A 221 2.49 13.86 -9.36
N SER A 222 2.93 14.80 -10.22
CA SER A 222 3.82 15.88 -9.80
C SER A 222 3.11 16.89 -8.87
N LEU A 223 1.81 17.07 -9.05
CA LEU A 223 0.97 17.94 -8.24
C LEU A 223 0.62 17.32 -6.88
N ASP A 224 0.47 16.00 -6.81
CA ASP A 224 -0.02 15.28 -5.62
C ASP A 224 0.82 15.54 -4.35
N LYS A 225 2.14 15.75 -4.51
CA LYS A 225 3.04 16.06 -3.39
C LYS A 225 2.62 17.30 -2.60
N TRP A 226 1.88 18.22 -3.20
CA TRP A 226 1.45 19.48 -2.57
C TRP A 226 0.25 19.31 -1.62
N LYS A 227 -0.47 18.18 -1.66
CA LYS A 227 -1.73 18.00 -0.92
C LYS A 227 -1.57 17.63 0.56
N ASN A 228 -0.54 16.87 0.92
CA ASN A 228 -0.44 16.17 2.21
C ASN A 228 -0.52 17.12 3.44
N ILE A 229 0.17 18.26 3.39
CA ILE A 229 0.16 19.25 4.48
C ILE A 229 -1.18 20.00 4.53
N PRO A 230 -1.66 20.62 3.43
CA PRO A 230 -2.96 21.31 3.44
C PRO A 230 -4.15 20.43 3.83
N MET A 231 -4.19 19.17 3.40
CA MET A 231 -5.29 18.27 3.74
C MET A 231 -5.40 18.04 5.25
N LEU A 232 -4.26 17.84 5.93
CA LEU A 232 -4.24 17.64 7.37
C LEU A 232 -4.68 18.90 8.12
N ASP A 233 -4.22 20.05 7.67
CA ASP A 233 -4.62 21.37 8.19
C ASP A 233 -6.12 21.58 8.07
N GLN A 234 -6.68 21.48 6.86
CA GLN A 234 -8.13 21.62 6.63
C GLN A 234 -8.95 20.60 7.43
N ALA A 235 -8.45 19.37 7.59
CA ALA A 235 -9.11 18.37 8.41
C ALA A 235 -9.11 18.72 9.90
N TYR A 236 -8.01 19.25 10.42
CA TYR A 236 -7.90 19.72 11.79
C TYR A 236 -8.75 20.95 12.06
N GLU A 237 -8.81 21.91 11.12
CA GLU A 237 -9.68 23.08 11.23
C GLU A 237 -11.16 22.69 11.35
N LYS A 238 -11.58 21.68 10.59
CA LYS A 238 -12.97 21.19 10.61
C LYS A 238 -13.28 20.34 11.86
N TYR A 239 -12.32 19.54 12.33
CA TYR A 239 -12.53 18.58 13.41
C TYR A 239 -11.50 18.70 14.55
N PRO A 240 -11.28 19.88 15.16
CA PRO A 240 -10.16 20.13 16.07
C PRO A 240 -10.17 19.25 17.34
N ASP A 241 -11.35 18.73 17.71
CA ASP A 241 -11.55 17.90 18.90
C ASP A 241 -11.37 16.39 18.63
N ALA A 242 -11.24 15.96 17.37
CA ALA A 242 -11.06 14.55 17.02
C ALA A 242 -9.83 13.94 17.71
N ASP A 243 -9.95 12.70 18.18
CA ASP A 243 -8.85 11.96 18.80
C ASP A 243 -7.82 11.50 17.77
N TRP A 244 -8.27 11.16 16.55
CA TRP A 244 -7.45 10.51 15.52
C TRP A 244 -7.75 11.03 14.11
N TYR A 245 -6.70 11.15 13.32
CA TYR A 245 -6.73 11.50 11.90
C TYR A 245 -6.06 10.38 11.13
N MET A 246 -6.79 9.74 10.23
CA MET A 246 -6.29 8.64 9.40
C MET A 246 -6.42 9.04 7.94
N THR A 247 -5.28 9.17 7.26
CA THR A 247 -5.26 9.45 5.82
C THR A 247 -5.08 8.16 5.04
N ILE A 248 -5.80 8.01 3.93
CA ILE A 248 -5.64 6.93 2.94
C ILE A 248 -5.74 7.49 1.52
N ASP A 249 -5.13 6.80 0.56
CA ASP A 249 -5.39 7.03 -0.86
C ASP A 249 -6.70 6.35 -1.29
N ALA A 250 -7.32 6.83 -2.37
CA ALA A 250 -8.59 6.28 -2.85
C ALA A 250 -8.51 4.81 -3.31
N ASP A 251 -7.31 4.30 -3.62
CA ASP A 251 -7.03 2.90 -3.96
C ASP A 251 -6.54 2.07 -2.75
N THR A 252 -6.80 2.53 -1.52
CA THR A 252 -6.47 1.81 -0.29
C THR A 252 -7.72 1.31 0.40
N TYR A 253 -7.79 0.00 0.64
CA TYR A 253 -8.81 -0.55 1.54
C TYR A 253 -8.47 -0.19 2.99
N LEU A 254 -9.47 0.24 3.77
CA LEU A 254 -9.33 0.48 5.19
C LEU A 254 -10.29 -0.42 5.99
N GLY A 255 -9.71 -1.36 6.72
CA GLY A 255 -10.36 -2.22 7.70
C GLY A 255 -10.83 -1.45 8.91
N TRP A 256 -12.04 -0.93 8.84
CA TRP A 256 -12.59 0.03 9.80
C TRP A 256 -12.64 -0.53 11.23
N THR A 257 -13.09 -1.78 11.38
CA THR A 257 -13.20 -2.47 12.67
C THR A 257 -11.83 -2.66 13.31
N ASN A 258 -10.86 -3.15 12.54
CA ASN A 258 -9.51 -3.37 13.05
C ASN A 258 -8.80 -2.06 13.37
N LEU A 259 -9.04 -0.99 12.61
CA LEU A 259 -8.55 0.35 12.95
C LEU A 259 -9.09 0.78 14.32
N LEU A 260 -10.41 0.77 14.53
CA LEU A 260 -11.00 1.19 15.81
C LEU A 260 -10.50 0.36 16.99
N LEU A 261 -10.27 -0.94 16.78
CA LEU A 261 -9.67 -1.81 17.79
C LEU A 261 -8.21 -1.44 18.09
N LEU A 262 -7.41 -1.07 17.09
CA LEU A 262 -6.07 -0.52 17.33
C LEU A 262 -6.17 0.77 18.16
N LEU A 263 -7.01 1.71 17.75
CA LEU A 263 -7.13 3.03 18.39
C LEU A 263 -7.60 2.94 19.85
N ALA A 264 -8.50 2.00 20.17
CA ALA A 264 -8.94 1.74 21.53
C ALA A 264 -7.82 1.30 22.50
N ARG A 265 -6.64 0.94 21.98
CA ARG A 265 -5.45 0.52 22.76
C ARG A 265 -4.41 1.64 22.91
N LEU A 266 -4.63 2.79 22.28
CA LEU A 266 -3.69 3.91 22.25
C LEU A 266 -4.27 5.11 23.01
N ASP A 267 -3.39 6.00 23.48
CA ASP A 267 -3.79 7.28 24.09
C ASP A 267 -3.67 8.41 23.05
N PRO A 268 -4.77 9.04 22.61
CA PRO A 268 -4.72 10.14 21.64
C PRO A 268 -4.02 11.40 22.17
N ASN A 269 -3.72 11.46 23.47
CA ASN A 269 -2.95 12.54 24.09
C ASN A 269 -1.43 12.33 24.03
N GLU A 270 -0.98 11.18 23.53
CA GLU A 270 0.43 10.96 23.17
C GLU A 270 0.66 11.23 21.68
N PRO A 271 1.83 11.76 21.27
CA PRO A 271 2.08 12.19 19.89
C PRO A 271 2.39 10.99 18.98
N PHE A 272 1.34 10.30 18.52
CA PHE A 272 1.44 9.27 17.49
C PHE A 272 1.46 9.88 16.09
N TYR A 273 2.47 9.48 15.33
CA TYR A 273 2.53 9.50 13.86
C TYR A 273 2.97 8.11 13.43
N SER A 274 2.14 7.36 12.70
CA SER A 274 2.39 5.93 12.45
C SER A 274 1.91 5.46 11.08
N GLY A 275 2.59 4.49 10.51
CA GLY A 275 2.25 3.88 9.22
C GLY A 275 3.35 2.93 8.74
N CYS A 276 3.39 2.62 7.44
CA CYS A 276 4.51 1.89 6.87
C CYS A 276 5.73 2.83 6.70
N VAL A 277 6.81 2.60 7.45
CA VAL A 277 7.94 3.53 7.53
C VAL A 277 8.91 3.37 6.38
N TYR A 278 9.15 4.47 5.66
CA TYR A 278 10.14 4.61 4.59
C TYR A 278 11.16 5.70 4.94
N TRP A 279 12.21 5.77 4.12
CA TRP A 279 13.34 6.69 4.31
C TRP A 279 13.58 7.51 3.06
N HIS A 280 13.71 8.83 3.22
CA HIS A 280 14.19 9.74 2.20
C HIS A 280 15.34 10.58 2.76
N GLY A 281 16.56 10.20 2.40
CA GLY A 281 17.76 10.75 3.04
C GLY A 281 17.73 10.51 4.56
N PRO A 282 17.84 11.55 5.40
CA PRO A 282 17.75 11.41 6.86
C PRO A 282 16.31 11.32 7.39
N THR A 283 15.31 11.57 6.55
CA THR A 283 13.91 11.68 6.98
C THR A 283 13.25 10.31 6.97
N MET A 284 12.80 9.85 8.14
CA MET A 284 11.79 8.79 8.25
C MET A 284 10.39 9.38 8.11
N PHE A 285 9.53 8.70 7.36
CA PHE A 285 8.14 9.10 7.14
C PHE A 285 7.24 7.86 6.96
N ALA A 286 5.94 8.01 7.17
CA ALA A 286 4.96 6.98 6.83
C ALA A 286 4.58 7.16 5.35
N GLN A 287 4.68 6.10 4.55
CA GLN A 287 4.32 6.14 3.13
C GLN A 287 2.83 6.44 2.97
N GLY A 288 2.51 7.41 2.11
CA GLY A 288 1.15 7.98 2.01
C GLY A 288 0.09 6.98 1.57
N GLY A 289 0.40 6.14 0.60
CA GLY A 289 -0.53 5.18 0.01
C GLY A 289 -1.08 4.13 0.97
N THR A 290 -0.22 3.52 1.79
CA THR A 290 -0.58 2.59 2.87
C THR A 290 -1.48 3.20 3.92
N GLY A 291 -1.57 4.53 3.91
CA GLY A 291 -2.21 5.33 4.92
C GLY A 291 -1.31 5.57 6.13
N TYR A 292 -1.62 6.66 6.83
CA TYR A 292 -0.92 7.04 8.05
C TYR A 292 -1.89 7.57 9.10
N LEU A 293 -1.57 7.25 10.34
CA LEU A 293 -2.33 7.58 11.53
C LEU A 293 -1.63 8.70 12.30
N LEU A 294 -2.40 9.72 12.67
CA LEU A 294 -1.98 10.82 13.53
C LEU A 294 -2.94 10.94 14.71
N SER A 295 -2.37 11.06 15.91
CA SER A 295 -3.14 11.40 17.13
C SER A 295 -3.46 12.89 17.19
N ARG A 296 -4.49 13.26 17.97
CA ARG A 296 -4.78 14.65 18.33
C ARG A 296 -3.54 15.37 18.84
N LYS A 297 -2.77 14.74 19.74
CA LYS A 297 -1.58 15.38 20.29
C LYS A 297 -0.52 15.68 19.23
N ALA A 298 -0.29 14.76 18.29
CA ALA A 298 0.65 14.98 17.20
C ALA A 298 0.22 16.15 16.31
N VAL A 299 -1.05 16.18 15.90
CA VAL A 299 -1.58 17.26 15.06
C VAL A 299 -1.54 18.61 15.79
N GLN A 300 -1.89 18.67 17.08
CA GLN A 300 -1.78 19.89 17.88
C GLN A 300 -0.33 20.41 18.00
N MET A 301 0.65 19.51 18.14
CA MET A 301 2.07 19.90 18.17
C MET A 301 2.51 20.45 16.82
N TRP A 302 2.09 19.82 15.74
CA TRP A 302 2.36 20.24 14.38
C TRP A 302 1.71 21.57 14.01
N GLU A 303 0.43 21.76 14.33
CA GLU A 303 -0.27 23.04 14.18
C GLU A 303 0.35 24.15 15.01
N GLY A 304 0.86 23.84 16.21
CA GLY A 304 1.57 24.80 17.05
C GLY A 304 2.82 25.41 16.41
N ILE A 305 3.37 24.79 15.37
CA ILE A 305 4.51 25.30 14.61
C ILE A 305 4.15 25.80 13.20
N ARG A 306 2.88 25.74 12.78
CA ARG A 306 2.39 26.20 11.45
C ARG A 306 2.33 27.73 11.32
N THR A 307 3.46 28.39 11.55
CA THR A 307 3.61 29.84 11.29
C THR A 307 3.73 30.11 9.79
N SER A 308 3.42 31.34 9.35
CA SER A 308 3.60 31.73 7.94
C SER A 308 5.02 31.48 7.42
N THR A 309 6.04 31.64 8.28
CA THR A 309 7.43 31.32 7.93
C THR A 309 7.67 29.83 7.68
N ASN A 310 7.06 28.96 8.47
CA ASN A 310 7.19 27.52 8.28
C ASN A 310 6.38 27.03 7.08
N ILE A 311 5.19 27.59 6.84
CA ILE A 311 4.39 27.31 5.64
C ILE A 311 5.20 27.65 4.37
N GLU A 312 5.73 28.89 4.27
CA GLU A 312 6.55 29.29 3.12
C GLU A 312 7.79 28.41 2.92
N LYS A 313 8.39 27.96 4.03
CA LYS A 313 9.53 27.04 4.01
C LYS A 313 9.13 25.67 3.48
N TRP A 314 8.06 25.07 4.00
CA TRP A 314 7.62 23.74 3.59
C TRP A 314 7.13 23.73 2.15
N GLU A 315 6.42 24.76 1.69
CA GLU A 315 6.06 24.90 0.27
C GLU A 315 7.32 24.97 -0.62
N LYS A 316 8.32 25.74 -0.21
CA LYS A 316 9.59 25.80 -0.94
C LYS A 316 10.29 24.45 -1.00
N GLU A 317 10.33 23.70 0.09
CA GLU A 317 10.94 22.37 0.11
C GLU A 317 10.13 21.37 -0.74
N THR A 318 8.80 21.43 -0.67
CA THR A 318 7.86 20.64 -1.49
C THR A 318 8.12 20.85 -2.99
N SER A 319 8.46 22.07 -3.41
CA SER A 319 8.81 22.34 -4.82
C SER A 319 10.03 21.55 -5.32
N THR A 320 10.92 21.11 -4.42
CA THR A 320 12.19 20.47 -4.78
C THR A 320 12.25 18.95 -4.52
N ILE A 321 11.28 18.42 -3.79
CA ILE A 321 11.25 17.02 -3.39
C ILE A 321 10.28 16.21 -4.25
N CYS A 322 10.44 14.88 -4.25
CA CYS A 322 9.60 13.98 -5.03
C CYS A 322 8.18 13.84 -4.48
N CYS A 323 8.02 13.90 -3.16
CA CYS A 323 6.95 13.18 -2.50
C CYS A 323 6.38 13.98 -1.31
N GLY A 324 5.05 14.07 -1.23
CA GLY A 324 4.36 14.90 -0.24
C GLY A 324 4.30 14.29 1.16
N ASP A 325 4.27 12.97 1.25
CA ASP A 325 4.36 12.21 2.50
C ASP A 325 5.73 12.39 3.19
N VAL A 326 6.80 12.52 2.39
CA VAL A 326 8.12 12.93 2.90
C VAL A 326 8.04 14.32 3.55
N MET A 327 7.38 15.29 2.90
CA MET A 327 7.22 16.64 3.45
C MET A 327 6.38 16.67 4.72
N LEU A 328 5.33 15.86 4.79
CA LEU A 328 4.61 15.64 6.05
C LEU A 328 5.56 15.10 7.13
N GLY A 329 6.38 14.10 6.81
CA GLY A 329 7.41 13.57 7.69
C GLY A 329 8.42 14.62 8.19
N VAL A 330 8.90 15.50 7.29
CA VAL A 330 9.78 16.62 7.65
C VAL A 330 9.09 17.56 8.64
N SER A 331 7.87 18.03 8.31
CA SER A 331 7.14 18.96 9.17
C SER A 331 6.77 18.36 10.54
N MET A 332 6.45 17.06 10.60
CA MET A 332 6.20 16.32 11.84
C MET A 332 7.47 16.23 12.72
N GLN A 333 8.62 15.93 12.12
CA GLN A 333 9.89 15.91 12.85
C GLN A 333 10.25 17.29 13.41
N GLU A 334 9.99 18.36 12.66
CA GLU A 334 10.16 19.74 13.15
C GLU A 334 9.24 20.07 14.33
N ALA A 335 8.05 19.47 14.36
CA ALA A 335 7.13 19.55 15.50
C ALA A 335 7.55 18.66 16.70
N GLY A 336 8.62 17.89 16.57
CA GLY A 336 9.08 16.95 17.59
C GLY A 336 8.32 15.63 17.61
N VAL A 337 7.58 15.30 16.55
CA VAL A 337 6.83 14.06 16.39
C VAL A 337 7.59 13.12 15.45
N LYS A 338 8.03 11.97 15.96
CA LYS A 338 8.71 10.96 15.15
C LYS A 338 7.71 9.95 14.62
N VAL A 339 7.94 9.48 13.39
CA VAL A 339 7.15 8.37 12.83
C VAL A 339 7.46 7.07 13.58
N SER A 340 6.45 6.24 13.78
CA SER A 340 6.54 4.90 14.38
C SER A 340 6.03 3.85 13.38
N GLY A 341 6.68 2.68 13.35
CA GLY A 341 6.35 1.61 12.41
C GLY A 341 5.05 0.89 12.76
N ALA A 342 4.17 0.68 11.79
CA ALA A 342 2.93 -0.08 11.97
C ALA A 342 2.76 -1.23 10.96
N TRP A 343 3.78 -1.53 10.16
CA TRP A 343 3.77 -2.69 9.26
C TRP A 343 3.84 -4.01 10.07
N PRO A 344 3.11 -5.08 9.68
CA PRO A 344 2.28 -5.21 8.50
C PRO A 344 0.80 -4.86 8.74
N MET A 345 0.39 -4.22 9.84
CA MET A 345 -1.02 -3.81 9.96
C MET A 345 -1.40 -2.81 8.85
N PHE A 346 -0.45 -1.95 8.47
CA PHE A 346 -0.57 -1.01 7.36
C PHE A 346 0.20 -1.57 6.16
N GLN A 347 -0.51 -2.10 5.15
CA GLN A 347 0.08 -2.90 4.07
C GLN A 347 0.29 -2.11 2.77
N VAL A 348 1.46 -2.31 2.15
CA VAL A 348 1.85 -1.73 0.86
C VAL A 348 1.29 -2.51 -0.34
N ASP A 349 1.12 -3.82 -0.17
CA ASP A 349 0.65 -4.72 -1.23
C ASP A 349 -0.85 -4.95 -1.11
N PRO A 350 -1.58 -5.11 -2.22
CA PRO A 350 -2.95 -5.65 -2.18
C PRO A 350 -2.92 -7.14 -1.81
N PRO A 351 -4.05 -7.74 -1.38
CA PRO A 351 -4.06 -9.15 -0.97
C PRO A 351 -3.62 -10.12 -2.06
N CYS A 352 -3.79 -9.74 -3.34
CA CYS A 352 -3.35 -10.53 -4.47
C CYS A 352 -1.82 -10.64 -4.59
N ASP A 353 -1.07 -9.57 -4.31
CA ASP A 353 0.40 -9.57 -4.41
C ASP A 353 1.09 -9.89 -3.08
N PHE A 354 0.36 -9.76 -1.96
CA PHE A 354 0.92 -9.99 -0.64
C PHE A 354 1.53 -11.39 -0.48
N SER A 355 2.71 -11.43 0.13
CA SER A 355 3.44 -12.65 0.46
C SER A 355 2.98 -13.21 1.80
N TRP A 356 2.15 -14.25 1.75
CA TRP A 356 1.53 -14.88 2.92
C TRP A 356 2.54 -15.77 3.68
N GLY A 357 3.09 -15.21 4.77
CA GLY A 357 4.06 -15.87 5.65
C GLY A 357 3.59 -16.02 7.09
N ALA A 358 4.37 -16.74 7.90
CA ALA A 358 4.01 -17.02 9.29
C ALA A 358 4.06 -15.79 10.21
N ASP A 359 4.87 -14.78 9.86
CA ASP A 359 5.09 -13.60 10.70
C ASP A 359 3.88 -12.66 10.76
N SER A 360 3.14 -12.54 9.66
CA SER A 360 1.92 -11.73 9.58
C SER A 360 0.66 -12.48 10.02
N TRP A 361 0.69 -13.82 10.09
CA TRP A 361 -0.47 -14.69 10.27
C TRP A 361 -1.45 -14.24 11.38
N CYS A 362 -0.90 -13.80 12.52
CA CYS A 362 -1.66 -13.35 13.70
C CYS A 362 -1.59 -11.84 13.97
N VAL A 363 -1.30 -11.08 12.92
CA VAL A 363 -1.37 -9.61 12.94
C VAL A 363 -2.75 -9.19 12.41
N PRO A 364 -3.39 -8.16 13.00
CA PRO A 364 -4.59 -7.57 12.42
C PRO A 364 -4.28 -6.90 11.07
N ALA A 365 -5.07 -7.18 10.03
CA ALA A 365 -4.94 -6.47 8.75
C ALA A 365 -5.79 -5.19 8.79
N ILE A 366 -5.17 -4.01 8.65
CA ILE A 366 -5.86 -2.71 8.73
C ILE A 366 -5.93 -2.05 7.36
N THR A 367 -4.83 -1.88 6.64
CA THR A 367 -4.87 -1.30 5.29
C THR A 367 -4.33 -2.27 4.25
N TRP A 368 -4.78 -2.11 3.01
CA TRP A 368 -4.24 -2.76 1.82
C TRP A 368 -4.15 -1.74 0.69
N HIS A 369 -2.94 -1.31 0.34
CA HIS A 369 -2.71 -0.32 -0.71
C HIS A 369 -2.63 -0.95 -2.10
N HIS A 370 -2.76 -0.12 -3.14
CA HIS A 370 -2.87 -0.53 -4.55
C HIS A 370 -3.96 -1.58 -4.77
N SER A 371 -5.02 -1.51 -3.97
CA SER A 371 -6.15 -2.41 -4.08
C SER A 371 -6.98 -2.03 -5.29
N HIS A 372 -7.22 -2.99 -6.17
CA HIS A 372 -8.15 -2.80 -7.27
C HIS A 372 -9.57 -2.74 -6.72
N THR A 373 -10.51 -2.20 -7.52
CA THR A 373 -11.92 -2.10 -7.14
C THR A 373 -12.49 -3.45 -6.66
N TYR A 374 -12.15 -4.54 -7.35
CA TYR A 374 -12.60 -5.89 -6.97
C TYR A 374 -11.95 -6.40 -5.67
N ASP A 375 -10.75 -5.95 -5.32
CA ASP A 375 -10.10 -6.30 -4.04
C ASP A 375 -10.81 -5.56 -2.89
N ILE A 376 -11.12 -4.27 -3.09
CA ILE A 376 -11.83 -3.45 -2.09
C ILE A 376 -13.23 -3.99 -1.84
N GLU A 377 -13.98 -4.32 -2.89
CA GLU A 377 -15.33 -4.92 -2.79
C GLU A 377 -15.28 -6.22 -1.97
N ALA A 378 -14.36 -7.13 -2.29
CA ALA A 378 -14.26 -8.42 -1.62
C ALA A 378 -13.78 -8.31 -0.16
N LEU A 379 -12.86 -7.38 0.14
CA LEU A 379 -12.43 -7.08 1.50
C LEU A 379 -13.57 -6.45 2.32
N TRP A 380 -14.40 -5.61 1.69
CA TRP A 380 -15.58 -5.02 2.33
C TRP A 380 -16.64 -6.07 2.66
N ASP A 381 -16.94 -6.97 1.73
CA ASP A 381 -17.84 -8.09 1.96
C ASP A 381 -17.34 -9.00 3.09
N PHE A 382 -16.04 -9.30 3.10
CA PHE A 382 -15.41 -10.03 4.20
C PHE A 382 -15.61 -9.32 5.54
N GLU A 383 -15.36 -8.01 5.62
CA GLU A 383 -15.49 -7.28 6.88
C GLU A 383 -16.94 -7.24 7.38
N LYS A 384 -17.92 -7.03 6.49
CA LYS A 384 -19.35 -7.13 6.84
C LYS A 384 -19.70 -8.50 7.40
N ASP A 385 -19.29 -9.57 6.74
CA ASP A 385 -19.53 -10.94 7.18
C ASP A 385 -18.84 -11.22 8.52
N TRP A 386 -17.63 -10.71 8.71
CA TRP A 386 -16.89 -10.82 9.96
C TRP A 386 -17.61 -10.14 11.13
N ILE A 387 -18.02 -8.88 10.95
CA ILE A 387 -18.78 -8.12 11.95
C ILE A 387 -20.07 -8.86 12.31
N ASN A 388 -20.82 -9.33 11.31
CA ASN A 388 -22.08 -10.05 11.54
C ASN A 388 -21.87 -11.36 12.31
N LYS A 389 -20.84 -12.13 11.93
CA LYS A 389 -20.48 -13.40 12.58
C LYS A 389 -20.06 -13.20 14.03
N THR A 390 -19.24 -12.19 14.29
CA THR A 390 -18.63 -11.95 15.61
C THR A 390 -19.42 -10.96 16.47
N TRP A 391 -20.55 -10.45 15.97
CA TRP A 391 -21.35 -9.41 16.62
C TRP A 391 -21.73 -9.71 18.07
N HIS A 392 -22.03 -10.99 18.36
CA HIS A 392 -22.42 -11.47 19.67
C HIS A 392 -21.28 -12.17 20.43
N GLU A 393 -20.08 -12.20 19.86
CA GLU A 393 -18.89 -12.78 20.49
C GLU A 393 -18.23 -11.76 21.42
N GLY A 394 -18.05 -12.16 22.69
CA GLY A 394 -17.75 -11.20 23.75
C GLY A 394 -18.98 -10.34 24.06
N ASN A 395 -19.19 -9.95 25.31
CA ASN A 395 -20.40 -9.21 25.71
C ASN A 395 -20.50 -7.77 25.13
N GLN A 396 -19.76 -7.47 24.05
CA GLN A 396 -19.63 -6.17 23.40
C GLN A 396 -19.44 -6.35 21.88
N PRO A 397 -20.33 -5.79 21.04
CA PRO A 397 -20.23 -5.90 19.60
C PRO A 397 -18.96 -5.30 18.98
N GLY A 398 -18.47 -5.93 17.93
CA GLY A 398 -17.32 -5.43 17.15
C GLY A 398 -15.98 -5.47 17.88
N THR A 399 -15.89 -6.22 18.97
CA THR A 399 -14.66 -6.31 19.77
C THR A 399 -13.68 -7.39 19.31
N VAL A 400 -14.08 -8.19 18.31
CA VAL A 400 -13.29 -9.31 17.78
C VAL A 400 -12.57 -8.87 16.49
N PRO A 401 -11.23 -8.70 16.54
CA PRO A 401 -10.45 -8.37 15.34
C PRO A 401 -10.31 -9.58 14.42
N TYR A 402 -10.26 -9.33 13.11
CA TYR A 402 -9.80 -10.34 12.15
C TYR A 402 -8.29 -10.21 11.93
N MET A 403 -7.63 -11.31 11.62
CA MET A 403 -6.18 -11.35 11.33
C MET A 403 -5.92 -11.62 9.85
N TYR A 404 -4.66 -11.50 9.42
CA TYR A 404 -4.21 -11.99 8.11
C TYR A 404 -4.66 -13.43 7.84
N LYS A 405 -4.62 -14.33 8.84
CA LYS A 405 -5.14 -15.69 8.66
C LYS A 405 -6.61 -15.76 8.24
N ASP A 406 -7.45 -14.85 8.72
CA ASP A 406 -8.88 -14.85 8.42
C ASP A 406 -9.13 -14.31 7.01
N VAL A 407 -8.35 -13.29 6.60
CA VAL A 407 -8.33 -12.80 5.21
C VAL A 407 -7.81 -13.89 4.27
N PHE A 408 -6.78 -14.65 4.67
CA PHE A 408 -6.26 -15.77 3.88
C PHE A 408 -7.34 -16.82 3.63
N GLU A 409 -8.04 -17.26 4.68
CA GLU A 409 -9.07 -18.31 4.55
C GLU A 409 -10.28 -17.85 3.74
N TYR A 410 -10.68 -16.58 3.86
CA TYR A 410 -11.81 -16.05 3.12
C TYR A 410 -11.46 -15.73 1.66
N TYR A 411 -10.34 -15.05 1.43
CA TYR A 411 -10.01 -14.45 0.14
C TYR A 411 -9.04 -15.29 -0.68
N VAL A 412 -7.99 -15.85 -0.05
CA VAL A 412 -6.88 -16.52 -0.76
C VAL A 412 -7.18 -17.99 -1.00
N ALA A 413 -7.56 -18.72 0.06
CA ALA A 413 -7.75 -20.17 0.02
C ALA A 413 -8.75 -20.63 -1.07
N PRO A 414 -9.86 -19.92 -1.35
CA PRO A 414 -10.77 -20.29 -2.44
C PRO A 414 -10.22 -20.02 -3.84
N ASN A 415 -9.19 -19.16 -3.96
CA ASN A 415 -8.66 -18.68 -5.23
C ASN A 415 -7.37 -19.39 -5.69
N ILE A 416 -6.73 -20.17 -4.81
CA ILE A 416 -5.55 -20.97 -5.11
C ILE A 416 -5.92 -22.42 -5.46
N ALA A 417 -5.11 -23.07 -6.30
CA ALA A 417 -5.36 -24.45 -6.74
C ALA A 417 -4.06 -25.17 -7.09
N GLU A 418 -4.08 -26.47 -7.36
CA GLU A 418 -2.89 -27.16 -7.88
C GLU A 418 -2.43 -26.65 -9.25
N ASN A 419 -3.38 -26.19 -10.07
CA ASN A 419 -3.14 -25.67 -11.40
C ASN A 419 -4.29 -24.70 -11.79
N LYS A 420 -3.94 -23.53 -12.31
CA LYS A 420 -4.86 -22.48 -12.77
C LYS A 420 -4.28 -21.85 -14.04
N THR A 421 -5.03 -21.94 -15.13
CA THR A 421 -4.67 -21.31 -16.41
C THR A 421 -5.11 -19.85 -16.44
N ASP A 422 -4.48 -19.05 -17.30
CA ASP A 422 -4.76 -17.62 -17.48
C ASP A 422 -4.68 -16.86 -16.15
N TRP A 423 -3.70 -17.26 -15.32
CA TRP A 423 -3.51 -16.76 -13.98
C TRP A 423 -2.03 -16.55 -13.72
N ASN A 424 -1.68 -15.41 -13.12
CA ASN A 424 -0.33 -15.08 -12.70
C ASN A 424 -0.30 -14.93 -11.18
N ASN A 425 0.32 -15.88 -10.48
CA ASN A 425 0.49 -15.86 -9.03
C ASN A 425 1.74 -15.08 -8.55
N TYR A 426 2.36 -14.30 -9.44
CA TYR A 426 3.56 -13.50 -9.16
C TYR A 426 4.77 -14.30 -8.66
N SER A 427 4.85 -15.61 -8.95
CA SER A 427 6.05 -16.38 -8.64
C SER A 427 7.27 -15.73 -9.30
N GLY A 428 8.27 -15.37 -8.50
CA GLY A 428 9.42 -14.60 -8.99
C GLY A 428 10.69 -14.76 -8.18
N ASP A 429 10.65 -15.40 -7.01
CA ASP A 429 11.86 -15.55 -6.18
C ASP A 429 12.97 -16.37 -6.87
N ARG A 430 12.59 -17.29 -7.76
CA ARG A 430 13.51 -18.02 -8.63
C ARG A 430 12.95 -18.15 -10.03
N ILE A 431 13.74 -17.77 -11.03
CA ILE A 431 13.32 -17.70 -12.44
C ILE A 431 14.25 -18.56 -13.29
N PHE A 432 13.65 -19.46 -14.07
CA PHE A 432 14.28 -20.20 -15.15
C PHE A 432 13.70 -19.72 -16.48
N THR A 433 14.54 -19.22 -17.37
CA THR A 433 14.12 -18.71 -18.69
C THR A 433 15.08 -19.22 -19.76
N LYS A 434 14.50 -19.72 -20.85
CA LYS A 434 15.25 -20.10 -22.05
C LYS A 434 15.77 -18.84 -22.76
N PRO A 435 17.06 -18.75 -23.12
CA PRO A 435 17.61 -17.61 -23.83
C PRO A 435 17.19 -17.65 -25.31
N THR A 436 15.96 -17.25 -25.60
CA THR A 436 15.43 -17.12 -26.95
C THR A 436 14.94 -15.69 -27.22
N GLU A 437 15.01 -15.25 -28.48
CA GLU A 437 14.58 -13.90 -28.88
C GLU A 437 13.06 -13.67 -28.68
N ASP A 438 12.27 -14.75 -28.66
CA ASP A 438 10.82 -14.75 -28.50
C ASP A 438 10.35 -14.86 -27.04
N HIS A 439 11.26 -14.80 -26.07
CA HIS A 439 10.87 -14.78 -24.65
C HIS A 439 10.01 -13.53 -24.34
N VAL A 440 9.07 -13.69 -23.42
CA VAL A 440 8.20 -12.60 -22.97
C VAL A 440 8.92 -11.75 -21.92
N LYS A 441 9.31 -10.53 -22.28
CA LYS A 441 9.92 -9.54 -21.38
C LYS A 441 8.93 -9.12 -20.29
N GLU A 442 9.39 -9.14 -19.05
CA GLU A 442 8.59 -8.88 -17.84
C GLU A 442 9.30 -7.99 -16.83
N HIS A 443 10.32 -7.25 -17.29
CA HIS A 443 11.10 -6.31 -16.49
C HIS A 443 11.79 -6.94 -15.27
N HIS A 444 12.14 -8.22 -15.35
CA HIS A 444 12.94 -8.89 -14.33
C HIS A 444 14.44 -8.68 -14.56
N ASP A 445 15.28 -8.93 -13.54
CA ASP A 445 16.75 -8.82 -13.64
C ASP A 445 17.29 -9.57 -14.87
N TRP A 446 16.73 -10.75 -15.18
CA TRP A 446 17.08 -11.52 -16.37
C TRP A 446 16.94 -10.72 -17.68
N ASP A 447 15.92 -9.87 -17.84
CA ASP A 447 15.67 -9.11 -19.07
C ASP A 447 16.76 -8.08 -19.36
N ASN A 448 17.37 -7.56 -18.30
CA ASN A 448 18.40 -6.53 -18.34
C ASN A 448 19.83 -7.09 -18.55
N LYS A 449 19.99 -8.43 -18.52
CA LYS A 449 21.27 -9.10 -18.75
C LYS A 449 21.66 -9.15 -20.23
N SER A 450 22.96 -9.17 -20.50
CA SER A 450 23.50 -9.38 -21.84
C SER A 450 23.18 -10.79 -22.36
N ASP A 451 23.27 -10.99 -23.68
CA ASP A 451 23.02 -12.30 -24.28
C ASP A 451 24.04 -13.34 -23.81
N GLU A 452 25.30 -12.92 -23.58
CA GLU A 452 26.34 -13.76 -23.00
C GLU A 452 26.02 -14.18 -21.56
N GLU A 453 25.58 -13.24 -20.72
CA GLU A 453 25.19 -13.53 -19.33
C GLU A 453 23.98 -14.49 -19.28
N LYS A 454 23.01 -14.31 -20.17
CA LYS A 454 21.85 -15.21 -20.29
C LYS A 454 22.27 -16.63 -20.70
N LEU A 455 23.18 -16.75 -21.65
CA LEU A 455 23.73 -18.04 -22.09
C LEU A 455 24.55 -18.73 -21.00
N GLU A 456 25.37 -17.98 -20.27
CA GLU A 456 26.15 -18.53 -19.15
C GLU A 456 25.24 -19.06 -18.03
N LEU A 457 24.20 -18.30 -17.66
CA LEU A 457 23.19 -18.75 -16.70
C LEU A 457 22.48 -20.02 -17.18
N TRP A 458 22.05 -20.04 -18.44
CA TRP A 458 21.38 -21.20 -19.03
C TRP A 458 22.29 -22.43 -19.03
N GLU A 459 23.53 -22.31 -19.48
CA GLU A 459 24.46 -23.44 -19.53
C GLU A 459 24.90 -23.94 -18.15
N GLY A 460 24.89 -23.07 -17.14
CA GLY A 460 25.14 -23.42 -15.75
C GLY A 460 24.02 -24.23 -15.08
N TRP A 461 22.83 -24.28 -15.67
CA TRP A 461 21.70 -25.03 -15.13
C TRP A 461 21.80 -26.53 -15.42
N SER A 462 21.31 -27.33 -14.47
CA SER A 462 21.17 -28.77 -14.65
C SER A 462 20.16 -29.09 -15.75
N GLU A 463 20.26 -30.27 -16.34
CA GLU A 463 19.31 -30.72 -17.38
C GLU A 463 17.86 -30.67 -16.88
N PHE A 464 17.65 -31.02 -15.61
CA PHE A 464 16.35 -30.96 -14.97
C PHE A 464 15.81 -29.52 -14.85
N GLN A 465 16.68 -28.54 -14.55
CA GLN A 465 16.30 -27.13 -14.54
C GLN A 465 16.00 -26.61 -15.95
N LYS A 466 16.79 -27.02 -16.95
CA LYS A 466 16.53 -26.68 -18.36
C LYS A 466 15.19 -27.26 -18.84
N GLN A 467 14.79 -28.45 -18.39
CA GLN A 467 13.49 -29.05 -18.74
C GLN A 467 12.29 -28.31 -18.14
N SER A 468 12.48 -27.58 -17.03
CA SER A 468 11.39 -26.88 -16.32
C SER A 468 10.64 -25.86 -17.18
N VAL A 469 11.29 -25.28 -18.20
CA VAL A 469 10.69 -24.25 -19.06
C VAL A 469 9.87 -24.83 -20.23
N GLU A 470 9.94 -26.14 -20.46
CA GLU A 470 9.30 -26.79 -21.62
C GLU A 470 7.79 -26.98 -21.45
N SER A 471 7.32 -27.17 -20.22
CA SER A 471 5.90 -27.39 -19.90
C SER A 471 5.56 -27.01 -18.47
N CYS A 472 4.27 -26.79 -18.21
CA CYS A 472 3.76 -26.56 -16.86
C CYS A 472 4.06 -27.74 -15.92
N GLU A 473 3.96 -28.97 -16.43
CA GLU A 473 4.24 -30.19 -15.67
C GLU A 473 5.71 -30.28 -15.26
N ASN A 474 6.63 -29.93 -16.16
CA ASN A 474 8.06 -29.90 -15.84
C ASN A 474 8.38 -28.78 -14.84
N CYS A 475 7.73 -27.62 -14.96
CA CYS A 475 7.88 -26.53 -14.00
C CYS A 475 7.40 -26.95 -12.59
N ARG A 476 6.25 -27.62 -12.51
CA ARG A 476 5.76 -28.22 -11.26
C ARG A 476 6.75 -29.23 -10.69
N ALA A 477 7.28 -30.14 -11.51
CA ALA A 477 8.26 -31.12 -11.07
C ALA A 477 9.53 -30.44 -10.52
N ALA A 478 9.97 -29.35 -11.15
CA ALA A 478 11.09 -28.55 -10.66
C ALA A 478 10.81 -27.92 -9.29
N CYS A 479 9.59 -27.39 -9.09
CA CYS A 479 9.14 -26.87 -7.79
C CYS A 479 9.02 -28.00 -6.74
N GLU A 480 8.58 -29.20 -7.13
CA GLU A 480 8.52 -30.36 -6.25
C GLU A 480 9.91 -30.77 -5.73
N ALA A 481 10.94 -30.69 -6.59
CA ALA A 481 12.33 -30.97 -6.22
C ALA A 481 12.95 -29.88 -5.33
N ASP A 482 12.47 -28.65 -5.39
CA ASP A 482 12.87 -27.55 -4.50
C ASP A 482 12.04 -27.61 -3.21
N HIS A 483 12.62 -28.11 -2.12
CA HIS A 483 11.89 -28.34 -0.86
C HIS A 483 11.21 -27.09 -0.28
N GLY A 484 11.69 -25.89 -0.60
CA GLY A 484 11.07 -24.65 -0.12
C GLY A 484 9.94 -24.15 -1.01
N CYS A 485 9.84 -24.59 -2.26
CA CYS A 485 8.94 -23.99 -3.24
C CYS A 485 7.47 -24.16 -2.82
N MET A 486 6.73 -23.07 -2.64
CA MET A 486 5.32 -23.07 -2.25
C MET A 486 4.39 -23.01 -3.45
N GLN A 487 4.85 -22.42 -4.54
CA GLN A 487 4.07 -22.22 -5.76
C GLN A 487 4.99 -22.02 -6.96
N PHE A 488 4.42 -22.18 -8.15
CA PHE A 488 5.11 -21.95 -9.41
C PHE A 488 4.21 -21.19 -10.39
N THR A 489 4.82 -20.56 -11.38
CA THR A 489 4.16 -20.05 -12.59
C THR A 489 4.97 -20.45 -13.81
N TRP A 490 4.30 -21.01 -14.80
CA TRP A 490 4.85 -21.34 -16.09
C TRP A 490 4.23 -20.48 -17.18
N GLN A 491 5.06 -20.10 -18.14
CA GLN A 491 4.67 -19.63 -19.45
C GLN A 491 5.66 -20.20 -20.48
N PRO A 492 5.35 -20.19 -21.79
CA PRO A 492 6.26 -20.71 -22.80
C PRO A 492 7.68 -20.13 -22.67
N GLY A 493 8.65 -21.00 -22.37
CA GLY A 493 10.06 -20.61 -22.24
C GLY A 493 10.47 -20.08 -20.86
N THR A 494 9.56 -19.94 -19.89
CA THR A 494 9.88 -19.46 -18.54
C THR A 494 9.12 -20.23 -17.45
N CYS A 495 9.86 -20.74 -16.46
CA CYS A 495 9.34 -21.34 -15.23
C CYS A 495 9.80 -20.51 -14.03
N ARG A 496 8.88 -20.18 -13.13
CA ARG A 496 9.16 -19.36 -11.94
C ARG A 496 8.66 -20.06 -10.69
N HIS A 497 9.42 -19.97 -9.62
CA HIS A 497 9.07 -20.49 -8.31
C HIS A 497 8.97 -19.36 -7.29
N ASN A 498 8.20 -19.61 -6.24
CA ASN A 498 8.14 -18.74 -5.06
C ASN A 498 8.25 -19.58 -3.78
N TRP A 499 8.87 -19.02 -2.73
CA TRP A 499 9.01 -19.66 -1.42
C TRP A 499 7.92 -19.25 -0.42
N SER A 500 7.05 -18.32 -0.80
CA SER A 500 5.83 -17.96 -0.08
C SER A 500 4.61 -18.11 -0.96
N VAL A 501 3.44 -18.20 -0.32
CA VAL A 501 2.16 -18.18 -1.04
C VAL A 501 1.84 -16.73 -1.42
N ARG A 502 1.44 -16.53 -2.67
CA ARG A 502 0.83 -15.33 -3.23
C ARG A 502 -0.39 -15.77 -4.03
N MET A 503 -1.46 -14.99 -3.97
CA MET A 503 -2.69 -15.35 -4.68
C MET A 503 -2.59 -14.98 -6.16
N GLY A 504 -2.04 -13.82 -6.47
CA GLY A 504 -2.04 -13.21 -7.79
C GLY A 504 -3.42 -12.94 -8.37
N HIS A 505 -3.49 -12.83 -9.68
CA HIS A 505 -4.69 -12.39 -10.39
C HIS A 505 -4.90 -13.14 -11.70
N ALA A 506 -6.11 -13.00 -12.23
CA ALA A 506 -6.42 -13.43 -13.58
C ALA A 506 -5.66 -12.56 -14.60
N GLU A 507 -5.00 -13.20 -15.56
CA GLU A 507 -4.31 -12.51 -16.65
C GLU A 507 -5.29 -12.28 -17.82
N ALA A 508 -5.55 -11.02 -18.14
CA ALA A 508 -6.45 -10.64 -19.24
C ALA A 508 -5.72 -10.46 -20.58
N SER A 509 -4.39 -10.43 -20.59
CA SER A 509 -3.60 -10.25 -21.82
C SER A 509 -3.52 -11.53 -22.67
N LYS A 510 -2.89 -11.42 -23.85
CA LYS A 510 -2.60 -12.58 -24.71
C LYS A 510 -1.53 -13.51 -24.13
N LYS A 511 -0.94 -13.17 -22.97
CA LYS A 511 0.09 -13.98 -22.32
C LYS A 511 -0.57 -15.20 -21.67
N LYS A 512 0.01 -16.37 -21.92
CA LYS A 512 -0.52 -17.64 -21.41
C LYS A 512 0.26 -18.05 -20.17
N TYR A 513 -0.19 -17.58 -19.01
CA TYR A 513 0.33 -18.08 -17.74
C TYR A 513 -0.44 -19.31 -17.28
N THR A 514 0.27 -20.19 -16.60
CA THR A 514 -0.30 -21.27 -15.81
C THR A 514 0.37 -21.27 -14.46
N SER A 515 -0.39 -20.96 -13.42
CA SER A 515 0.07 -20.92 -12.03
C SER A 515 -0.36 -22.18 -11.29
N GLY A 516 0.44 -22.62 -10.33
CA GLY A 516 0.10 -23.72 -9.44
C GLY A 516 0.65 -23.52 -8.05
N TRP A 517 -0.04 -24.08 -7.06
CA TRP A 517 0.35 -24.05 -5.67
C TRP A 517 0.57 -25.47 -5.16
N MET A 518 1.60 -25.64 -4.36
CA MET A 518 1.92 -26.92 -3.73
C MET A 518 0.97 -27.12 -2.54
N MET A 519 -0.28 -27.52 -2.80
CA MET A 519 -1.37 -27.51 -1.81
C MET A 519 -1.04 -28.24 -0.50
N ASP A 520 -0.33 -29.38 -0.57
CA ASP A 520 0.15 -30.09 0.62
C ASP A 520 1.13 -29.25 1.48
N ARG A 521 1.94 -28.40 0.85
CA ARG A 521 2.88 -27.48 1.53
C ARG A 521 2.13 -26.28 2.09
N VAL A 522 1.14 -25.76 1.36
CA VAL A 522 0.26 -24.68 1.82
C VAL A 522 -0.50 -25.10 3.07
N GLU A 523 -1.12 -26.28 3.08
CA GLU A 523 -1.86 -26.76 4.25
C GLU A 523 -0.95 -26.97 5.46
N LYS A 524 0.24 -27.56 5.27
CA LYS A 524 1.25 -27.67 6.33
C LYS A 524 1.72 -26.31 6.86
N HIS A 525 1.80 -25.29 6.00
CA HIS A 525 2.12 -23.93 6.42
C HIS A 525 1.04 -23.38 7.34
N LYS A 526 -0.23 -23.54 6.98
CA LYS A 526 -1.39 -23.12 7.79
C LYS A 526 -1.42 -23.85 9.14
N GLU A 527 -1.26 -25.17 9.13
CA GLU A 527 -1.20 -25.99 10.35
C GLU A 527 -0.06 -25.54 11.28
N LYS A 528 1.12 -25.26 10.71
CA LYS A 528 2.29 -24.78 11.47
C LYS A 528 2.08 -23.38 12.04
N ALA A 529 1.45 -22.49 11.28
CA ALA A 529 1.14 -21.13 11.73
C ALA A 529 0.08 -21.13 12.84
N GLY A 530 -0.83 -22.12 12.81
CA GLY A 530 -1.74 -22.44 13.90
C GLY A 530 -2.83 -21.41 14.14
N THR A 531 -3.44 -21.47 15.32
CA THR A 531 -4.50 -20.55 15.75
C THR A 531 -3.91 -19.33 16.46
N CYS A 532 -4.44 -18.15 16.16
CA CYS A 532 -4.06 -16.92 16.84
C CYS A 532 -4.78 -16.81 18.19
N THR A 533 -4.06 -17.01 19.28
CA THR A 533 -4.61 -16.89 20.64
C THR A 533 -4.72 -15.45 21.12
N GLU A 534 -3.81 -14.57 20.67
CA GLU A 534 -3.83 -13.14 21.00
C GLU A 534 -3.53 -12.30 19.74
N PRO A 535 -4.29 -11.23 19.46
CA PRO A 535 -4.00 -10.29 18.38
C PRO A 535 -2.68 -9.58 18.61
N LYS A 536 -1.79 -9.55 17.60
CA LYS A 536 -0.54 -8.79 17.66
C LYS A 536 -0.74 -7.36 17.15
N PHE A 537 -1.51 -6.54 17.87
CA PHE A 537 -1.52 -5.09 17.62
C PHE A 537 -0.17 -4.49 18.06
N ARG A 538 0.59 -3.92 17.13
CA ARG A 538 1.94 -3.42 17.42
C ARG A 538 2.26 -2.14 16.63
N ILE A 539 2.66 -1.11 17.35
CA ILE A 539 3.32 0.07 16.80
C ILE A 539 4.73 0.10 17.37
N ASP A 540 5.73 0.05 16.49
CA ASP A 540 7.15 0.10 16.83
C ASP A 540 7.56 1.52 17.17
N ARG A 541 7.60 1.81 18.47
CA ARG A 541 8.12 3.07 19.02
C ARG A 541 9.57 2.87 19.45
N ASP A 542 10.44 3.76 18.97
CA ASP A 542 11.85 3.86 19.37
C ASP A 542 12.04 4.37 20.81
#